data_AF-A0A218P6G4-F1
#
_entry.id   AF-A0A218P6G4-F1
#
_cell.length_a   1.000
_cell.length_b   1.000
_cell.length_c   1.000
_cell.angle_alpha   90.00
_cell.angle_beta   90.00
_cell.angle_gamma   90.00
#
_symmetry.space_group_name_H-M   'P 1'
#
loop_
_entity.id
_entity.type
_entity.pdbx_description
1 polymer ?
#
loop_
_entity_poly.entity_id
_entity_poly.type
_entity_poly.pdbx_seq_one_letter_code
_entity_poly.pdbx_strand_id
1 'polypeptide(L)'
;MGRLWGSLLAIAGIALWYYGGTQGNVALVNLGIGTIILGIVLAAFPSRGYVDRDALRLSCRDFCGFVENMREGLELRGSPVVIPPYENLPRGGLFLPKNENFSLHLGKFADGAVFITGTEEESGVLMSPPPGWGILEYTLENVGELSGTGVGYASSAVSSVLSALGIGSAEAFEREDGKIELFAKPMCGDPFYADPVLSAMLLGIAMGKGEVLRVESSERANDHVKLILEPLGGIERWL
;
A
#
# COMPACT_ATOMS: atom_id res chain seq x y z
N MET A 1 -1.30 10.50 23.18
CA MET A 1 -1.69 11.47 24.23
C MET A 1 -3.20 11.45 24.48
N GLY A 2 -4.05 11.54 23.44
CA GLY A 2 -5.52 11.36 23.57
C GLY A 2 -5.95 10.07 24.29
N ARG A 3 -5.43 8.90 23.87
CA ARG A 3 -5.67 7.60 24.54
C ARG A 3 -5.29 7.57 26.03
N LEU A 4 -4.21 8.24 26.44
CA LEU A 4 -3.78 8.25 27.85
C LEU A 4 -4.72 9.10 28.71
N TRP A 5 -5.02 10.33 28.28
CA TRP A 5 -5.94 11.21 28.97
C TRP A 5 -7.38 10.67 28.94
N GLY A 6 -7.78 10.06 27.83
CA GLY A 6 -9.08 9.41 27.68
C GLY A 6 -9.27 8.23 28.63
N SER A 7 -8.28 7.34 28.74
CA SER A 7 -8.32 6.23 29.70
C SER A 7 -8.35 6.73 31.15
N LEU A 8 -7.57 7.77 31.47
CA LEU A 8 -7.52 8.33 32.82
C LEU A 8 -8.86 8.98 33.21
N LEU A 9 -9.51 9.68 32.28
CA LEU A 9 -10.85 10.23 32.46
C LEU A 9 -11.92 9.14 32.57
N ALA A 10 -11.83 8.08 31.77
CA ALA A 10 -12.76 6.95 31.86
C ALA A 10 -12.68 6.26 33.23
N ILE A 11 -11.47 6.02 33.75
CA ILE A 11 -11.26 5.44 35.08
C ILE A 11 -11.82 6.36 36.17
N ALA A 12 -11.53 7.66 36.10
CA ALA A 12 -12.06 8.64 37.05
C ALA A 12 -13.60 8.71 37.01
N GLY A 13 -14.19 8.63 35.81
CA GLY A 13 -15.64 8.61 35.62
C GLY A 13 -16.31 7.35 36.17
N ILE A 14 -15.70 6.18 36.02
CA ILE A 14 -16.17 4.92 36.63
C ILE A 14 -16.16 5.02 38.16
N ALA A 15 -15.09 5.59 38.74
CA ALA A 15 -14.99 5.79 40.18
C ALA A 15 -16.07 6.75 40.72
N LEU A 16 -16.30 7.88 40.02
CA LEU A 16 -17.34 8.85 40.36
C LEU A 16 -18.75 8.27 40.24
N TRP A 17 -19.01 7.50 39.18
CA TRP A 17 -20.29 6.82 38.98
C TRP A 17 -20.59 5.82 40.10
N TYR A 18 -19.61 4.98 40.45
CA TYR A 18 -19.73 4.00 41.53
C TYR A 18 -19.93 4.68 42.90
N TYR A 19 -19.13 5.71 43.21
CA TYR A 19 -19.24 6.45 44.47
C TYR A 19 -20.57 7.24 44.57
N GLY A 20 -21.00 7.88 43.48
CA GLY A 20 -22.28 8.57 43.42
C GLY A 20 -23.46 7.62 43.62
N GLY A 21 -23.38 6.41 43.05
CA GLY A 21 -24.38 5.35 43.20
C GLY A 21 -24.52 4.85 44.64
N THR A 22 -23.39 4.64 45.34
CA THR A 22 -23.41 4.19 46.74
C THR A 22 -23.93 5.25 47.72
N GLN A 23 -23.77 6.54 47.41
CA GLN A 23 -24.28 7.64 48.23
C GLN A 23 -25.68 8.15 47.83
N GLY A 24 -26.27 7.59 46.77
CA GLY A 24 -27.57 8.07 46.24
C GLY A 24 -27.51 9.50 45.69
N ASN A 25 -26.33 10.01 45.34
CA ASN A 25 -26.15 11.36 44.83
C ASN A 25 -26.19 11.36 43.29
N VAL A 26 -27.35 11.72 42.75
CA VAL A 26 -27.61 11.77 41.29
C VAL A 26 -26.65 12.72 40.56
N ALA A 27 -26.22 13.82 41.18
CA ALA A 27 -25.29 14.75 40.55
C ALA A 27 -23.91 14.11 40.30
N LEU A 28 -23.41 13.30 41.25
CA LEU A 28 -22.14 12.58 41.11
C LEU A 28 -22.23 11.46 40.07
N VAL A 29 -23.38 10.77 40.00
CA VAL A 29 -23.65 9.75 38.98
C VAL A 29 -23.60 10.36 37.57
N ASN A 30 -24.29 11.49 37.36
CA ASN A 30 -24.31 12.18 36.07
C ASN A 30 -22.93 12.72 35.67
N LEU A 31 -22.18 13.26 36.63
CA LEU A 31 -20.80 13.69 36.42
C LEU A 31 -19.90 12.52 36.02
N GLY A 32 -20.05 11.37 36.69
CA GLY A 32 -19.33 10.14 36.36
C GLY A 32 -19.58 9.70 34.92
N ILE A 33 -20.85 9.59 34.52
CA ILE A 33 -21.24 9.22 33.15
C ILE A 33 -20.68 10.22 32.12
N GLY A 34 -20.81 11.52 32.38
CA GLY A 34 -20.26 12.56 31.49
C GLY A 34 -18.75 12.45 31.32
N THR A 35 -18.04 12.14 32.41
CA THR A 35 -16.58 11.96 32.40
C THR A 35 -16.16 10.70 31.64
N ILE A 36 -16.93 9.61 31.74
CA ILE A 36 -16.72 8.38 30.95
C ILE A 36 -16.86 8.69 29.46
N ILE A 37 -17.96 9.34 29.06
CA ILE A 37 -18.23 9.69 27.66
C ILE A 37 -17.12 10.58 27.11
N LEU A 38 -16.73 11.63 27.86
CA LEU A 38 -15.64 12.53 27.46
C LEU A 38 -14.30 11.78 27.34
N GLY A 39 -14.03 10.85 28.26
CA GLY A 39 -12.85 10.00 28.22
C GLY A 39 -12.80 9.12 26.97
N ILE A 40 -13.92 8.51 26.58
CA ILE A 40 -14.02 7.71 25.35
C ILE A 40 -13.79 8.57 24.12
N VAL A 41 -14.41 9.76 24.05
CA VAL A 41 -14.23 10.71 22.94
C VAL A 41 -12.77 11.15 22.82
N LEU A 42 -12.13 11.49 23.94
CA LEU A 42 -10.71 11.87 23.96
C LEU A 42 -9.77 10.70 23.61
N ALA A 43 -10.14 9.47 23.97
CA ALA A 43 -9.41 8.29 23.57
C ALA A 43 -9.53 8.00 22.06
N ALA A 44 -10.66 8.36 21.46
CA ALA A 44 -10.91 8.21 20.03
C ALA A 44 -10.17 9.25 19.18
N PHE A 45 -9.74 10.38 19.76
CA PHE A 45 -8.91 11.34 19.03
C PHE A 45 -7.52 10.74 18.70
N PRO A 46 -7.10 10.80 17.43
CA PRO A 46 -5.82 10.25 17.02
C PRO A 46 -4.69 10.97 17.76
N SER A 47 -3.79 10.19 18.37
CA SER A 47 -2.57 10.73 18.95
C SER A 47 -1.52 11.03 17.88
N ARG A 48 -0.58 11.94 18.22
CA ARG A 48 0.67 12.27 17.49
C ARG A 48 1.08 11.24 16.43
N GLY A 49 1.27 11.70 15.20
CA GLY A 49 1.64 10.87 14.05
C GLY A 49 0.57 10.79 12.96
N TYR A 50 -0.61 11.39 13.16
CA TYR A 50 -1.61 11.52 12.09
C TYR A 50 -1.13 12.56 11.07
N VAL A 51 -0.78 12.09 9.88
CA VAL A 51 -0.49 12.95 8.74
C VAL A 51 -1.82 13.21 8.05
N ASP A 52 -2.16 14.49 7.86
CA ASP A 52 -3.33 14.86 7.08
C ASP A 52 -3.22 14.26 5.66
N ARG A 53 -4.33 13.81 5.09
CA ARG A 53 -4.37 13.25 3.74
C ARG A 53 -3.79 14.22 2.72
N ASP A 54 -4.03 15.51 2.90
CA ASP A 54 -3.49 16.53 1.99
C ASP A 54 -1.99 16.70 2.17
N ALA A 55 -1.47 16.61 3.39
CA ALA A 55 -0.02 16.60 3.64
C ALA A 55 0.66 15.36 3.04
N LEU A 56 0.02 14.20 3.13
CA LEU A 56 0.50 12.96 2.50
C LEU A 56 0.55 13.10 0.97
N ARG A 57 -0.51 13.63 0.36
CA ARG A 57 -0.57 13.88 -1.10
C ARG A 57 0.52 14.82 -1.58
N LEU A 58 0.79 15.89 -0.84
CA LEU A 58 1.86 16.83 -1.16
C LEU A 58 3.23 16.15 -1.14
N SER A 59 3.50 15.32 -0.12
CA SER A 59 4.76 14.58 -0.03
C SER A 59 4.91 13.53 -1.14
N CYS A 60 3.84 12.83 -1.50
CA CYS A 60 3.89 11.82 -2.55
C CYS A 60 4.10 12.41 -3.94
N ARG A 61 3.58 13.62 -4.19
CA ARG A 61 3.73 14.28 -5.50
C ARG A 61 5.20 14.52 -5.86
N ASP A 62 5.98 15.04 -4.92
CA ASP A 62 7.40 15.31 -5.17
C ASP A 62 8.21 14.03 -5.39
N PHE A 63 7.87 12.97 -4.65
CA PHE A 63 8.47 11.65 -4.86
C PHE A 63 8.14 11.08 -6.25
N CYS A 64 6.88 11.13 -6.68
CA CYS A 64 6.49 10.67 -8.01
C CYS A 64 7.20 11.48 -9.11
N GLY A 65 7.34 12.80 -8.94
CA GLY A 65 8.11 13.65 -9.85
C GLY A 65 9.60 13.29 -9.88
N PHE A 66 10.21 13.00 -8.73
CA PHE A 66 11.60 12.52 -8.67
C PHE A 66 11.79 11.22 -9.44
N VAL A 67 10.87 10.27 -9.29
CA VAL A 67 10.94 8.98 -9.98
C VAL A 67 10.77 9.14 -11.49
N GLU A 68 9.89 10.03 -11.97
CA GLU A 68 9.79 10.30 -13.41
C GLU A 68 11.06 10.96 -13.96
N ASN A 69 11.62 11.93 -13.25
CA ASN A 69 12.89 12.55 -13.64
C ASN A 69 14.03 11.52 -13.68
N MET A 70 14.03 10.54 -12.77
CA MET A 70 14.99 9.44 -12.77
C MET A 70 14.77 8.53 -13.99
N ARG A 71 13.52 8.20 -14.32
CA ARG A 71 13.18 7.42 -15.52
C ARG A 71 13.67 8.11 -16.79
N GLU A 72 13.36 9.40 -16.95
CA GLU A 72 13.76 10.20 -18.11
C GLU A 72 15.28 10.33 -18.18
N GLY A 73 15.93 10.68 -17.07
CA GLY A 73 17.38 10.91 -17.01
C GLY A 73 18.22 9.64 -17.22
N LEU A 74 17.69 8.47 -16.88
CA LEU A 74 18.33 7.17 -17.12
C LEU A 74 17.86 6.49 -18.42
N GLU A 75 16.98 7.15 -19.17
CA GLU A 75 16.34 6.65 -20.38
C GLU A 75 15.73 5.25 -20.21
N LEU A 76 14.95 5.06 -19.14
CA LEU A 76 14.26 3.78 -18.89
C LEU A 76 13.00 3.69 -19.76
N ARG A 77 13.11 2.96 -20.87
CA ARG A 77 12.06 2.83 -21.90
C ARG A 77 11.25 1.54 -21.78
N GLY A 78 11.72 0.56 -21.00
CA GLY A 78 11.04 -0.71 -20.84
C GLY A 78 9.72 -0.60 -20.08
N SER A 79 8.81 -1.52 -20.37
CA SER A 79 7.57 -1.69 -19.60
C SER A 79 7.91 -2.08 -18.15
N PRO A 80 7.33 -1.41 -17.14
CA PRO A 80 7.54 -1.77 -15.75
C PRO A 80 7.14 -3.21 -15.44
N VAL A 81 7.91 -3.87 -14.59
CA VAL A 81 7.70 -5.25 -14.15
C VAL A 81 7.52 -5.29 -12.64
N VAL A 82 6.45 -5.94 -12.19
CA VAL A 82 6.15 -6.21 -10.80
C VAL A 82 6.67 -7.58 -10.43
N ILE A 83 7.49 -7.65 -9.39
CA ILE A 83 8.13 -8.87 -8.92
C ILE A 83 7.57 -9.19 -7.54
N PRO A 84 6.87 -10.33 -7.37
CA PRO A 84 6.41 -10.75 -6.05
C PRO A 84 7.58 -11.12 -5.13
N PRO A 85 7.39 -11.15 -3.81
CA PRO A 85 8.41 -11.58 -2.85
C PRO A 85 8.95 -12.99 -3.10
N TYR A 86 10.25 -13.18 -2.91
CA TYR A 86 10.94 -14.48 -2.89
C TYR A 86 12.22 -14.41 -2.04
N GLU A 87 12.99 -15.50 -1.98
CA GLU A 87 14.14 -15.66 -1.10
C GLU A 87 15.15 -14.49 -1.16
N ASN A 88 15.56 -14.06 -2.36
CA ASN A 88 16.54 -12.97 -2.50
C ASN A 88 15.90 -11.56 -2.45
N LEU A 89 14.58 -11.46 -2.61
CA LEU A 89 13.83 -10.20 -2.61
C LEU A 89 12.57 -10.33 -1.75
N PRO A 90 12.70 -10.38 -0.41
CA PRO A 90 11.61 -10.72 0.51
C PRO A 90 10.48 -9.68 0.55
N ARG A 91 10.70 -8.48 0.00
CA ARG A 91 9.70 -7.41 -0.11
C ARG A 91 9.17 -7.23 -1.53
N GLY A 92 9.55 -8.13 -2.45
CA GLY A 92 9.30 -7.97 -3.87
C GLY A 92 9.89 -6.66 -4.41
N GLY A 93 9.39 -6.22 -5.55
CA GLY A 93 9.83 -4.94 -6.10
C GLY A 93 9.16 -4.57 -7.40
N LEU A 94 9.46 -3.36 -7.84
CA LEU A 94 9.13 -2.85 -9.16
C LEU A 94 10.41 -2.63 -9.94
N PHE A 95 10.56 -3.30 -11.08
CA PHE A 95 11.69 -3.16 -11.97
C PHE A 95 11.32 -2.30 -13.17
N LEU A 96 12.15 -1.30 -13.46
CA LEU A 96 12.04 -0.40 -14.59
C LEU A 96 13.19 -0.72 -15.55
N PRO A 97 12.93 -1.47 -16.62
CA PRO A 97 13.98 -1.85 -17.57
C PRO A 97 14.43 -0.65 -18.40
N LYS A 98 15.71 -0.66 -18.78
CA LYS A 98 16.26 0.36 -19.66
C LYS A 98 15.67 0.28 -21.08
N ASN A 99 15.48 -0.93 -21.59
CA ASN A 99 15.04 -1.20 -22.95
C ASN A 99 13.66 -1.87 -23.03
N GLU A 100 12.96 -1.67 -24.15
CA GLU A 100 11.66 -2.32 -24.43
C GLU A 100 11.80 -3.84 -24.52
N ASN A 101 12.86 -4.32 -25.18
CA ASN A 101 13.23 -5.73 -25.24
C ASN A 101 14.14 -6.06 -24.06
N PHE A 102 13.57 -6.20 -22.86
CA PHE A 102 14.33 -6.54 -21.67
C PHE A 102 14.38 -8.05 -21.41
N SER A 103 15.41 -8.48 -20.68
CA SER A 103 15.53 -9.84 -20.11
C SER A 103 15.57 -9.77 -18.59
N LEU A 104 14.77 -10.59 -17.91
CA LEU A 104 14.75 -10.68 -16.45
C LEU A 104 15.63 -11.82 -15.98
N HIS A 105 16.50 -11.52 -15.02
CA HIS A 105 17.31 -12.50 -14.31
C HIS A 105 17.19 -12.24 -12.81
N LEU A 106 16.19 -12.84 -12.18
CA LEU A 106 15.85 -12.59 -10.77
C LEU A 106 16.98 -13.03 -9.82
N GLY A 107 17.89 -13.89 -10.26
CA GLY A 107 19.11 -14.22 -9.51
C GLY A 107 20.05 -13.01 -9.26
N LYS A 108 19.93 -11.93 -10.05
CA LYS A 108 20.71 -10.69 -9.87
C LYS A 108 20.05 -9.69 -8.93
N PHE A 109 18.81 -9.94 -8.52
CA PHE A 109 17.99 -9.01 -7.76
C PHE A 109 18.13 -9.35 -6.29
N ALA A 110 18.41 -8.34 -5.47
CA ALA A 110 18.63 -8.49 -4.05
C ALA A 110 18.03 -7.31 -3.28
N ASP A 111 17.67 -7.54 -2.02
CA ASP A 111 17.22 -6.46 -1.13
C ASP A 111 18.31 -5.37 -1.02
N GLY A 112 17.93 -4.11 -1.25
CA GLY A 112 18.84 -2.96 -1.27
C GLY A 112 19.58 -2.73 -2.61
N ALA A 113 19.44 -3.60 -3.60
CA ALA A 113 19.93 -3.33 -4.95
C ALA A 113 19.00 -2.31 -5.65
N VAL A 114 19.56 -1.20 -6.10
CA VAL A 114 18.82 -0.14 -6.82
C VAL A 114 19.08 -0.20 -8.33
N PHE A 115 20.32 -0.47 -8.72
CA PHE A 115 20.71 -0.59 -10.12
C PHE A 115 21.02 -2.04 -10.44
N ILE A 116 20.30 -2.59 -11.41
CA ILE A 116 20.62 -3.89 -11.98
C ILE A 116 21.47 -3.61 -13.21
N THR A 117 22.73 -4.05 -13.17
CA THR A 117 23.69 -3.86 -14.26
C THR A 117 24.01 -5.19 -14.91
N GLY A 118 23.90 -5.25 -16.23
CA GLY A 118 24.17 -6.45 -17.01
C GLY A 118 24.41 -6.08 -18.47
N THR A 119 23.84 -6.85 -19.39
CA THR A 119 23.72 -6.40 -20.79
C THR A 119 22.76 -5.20 -20.88
N GLU A 120 22.68 -4.57 -22.05
CA GLU A 120 21.70 -3.49 -22.25
C GLU A 120 20.26 -3.95 -22.01
N GLU A 121 19.94 -5.21 -22.29
CA GLU A 121 18.59 -5.79 -22.13
C GLU A 121 18.28 -6.15 -20.67
N GLU A 122 19.30 -6.41 -19.85
CA GLU A 122 19.14 -6.75 -18.43
C GLU A 122 19.17 -5.54 -17.51
N SER A 123 19.68 -4.41 -18.02
CA SER A 123 19.94 -3.25 -17.19
C SER A 123 18.67 -2.48 -16.88
N GLY A 124 18.57 -1.95 -15.65
CA GLY A 124 17.43 -1.17 -15.23
C GLY A 124 17.50 -0.75 -13.77
N VAL A 125 16.41 -0.17 -13.29
CA VAL A 125 16.27 0.27 -11.89
C VAL A 125 15.31 -0.63 -11.16
N LEU A 126 15.73 -1.15 -10.01
CA LEU A 126 14.90 -1.90 -9.08
C LEU A 126 14.49 -0.97 -7.93
N MET A 127 13.19 -0.87 -7.71
CA MET A 127 12.61 -0.23 -6.53
C MET A 127 12.15 -1.32 -5.57
N SER A 128 12.98 -1.59 -4.56
CA SER A 128 12.67 -2.51 -3.46
C SER A 128 13.12 -1.90 -2.13
N PRO A 129 12.21 -1.77 -1.14
CA PRO A 129 10.76 -2.01 -1.25
C PRO A 129 10.08 -1.02 -2.20
N PRO A 130 8.94 -1.38 -2.81
CA PRO A 130 8.20 -0.43 -3.64
C PRO A 130 7.52 0.66 -2.80
N PRO A 131 7.15 1.82 -3.39
CA PRO A 131 6.56 2.98 -2.70
C PRO A 131 5.27 2.71 -1.91
N GLY A 132 4.61 1.58 -2.18
CA GLY A 132 3.40 1.12 -1.48
C GLY A 132 3.62 0.03 -0.44
N TRP A 133 4.86 -0.38 -0.16
CA TRP A 133 5.15 -1.53 0.70
C TRP A 133 4.54 -1.40 2.10
N GLY A 134 4.60 -0.23 2.74
CA GLY A 134 4.03 -0.04 4.08
C GLY A 134 2.50 -0.23 4.13
N ILE A 135 1.80 0.04 3.03
CA ILE A 135 0.36 -0.25 2.92
C ILE A 135 0.15 -1.76 2.89
N LEU A 136 0.96 -2.46 2.09
CA LEU A 136 0.88 -3.89 1.92
C LEU A 136 1.28 -4.65 3.19
N GLU A 137 2.31 -4.20 3.89
CA GLU A 137 2.72 -4.71 5.21
C GLU A 137 1.58 -4.59 6.21
N TYR A 138 0.94 -3.41 6.29
CA TYR A 138 -0.25 -3.24 7.11
C TYR A 138 -1.41 -4.15 6.68
N THR A 139 -1.59 -4.40 5.37
CA THR A 139 -2.57 -5.39 4.89
C THR A 139 -2.24 -6.79 5.39
N LEU A 140 -0.99 -7.24 5.27
CA LEU A 140 -0.56 -8.57 5.70
C LEU A 140 -0.75 -8.77 7.21
N GLU A 141 -0.46 -7.75 8.02
CA GLU A 141 -0.63 -7.79 9.47
C GLU A 141 -2.11 -7.91 9.91
N ASN A 142 -3.03 -7.31 9.16
CA ASN A 142 -4.45 -7.21 9.56
C ASN A 142 -5.37 -8.21 8.84
N VAL A 143 -4.99 -8.67 7.64
CA VAL A 143 -5.80 -9.57 6.80
C VAL A 143 -5.19 -10.97 6.71
N GLY A 144 -3.86 -11.10 6.84
CA GLY A 144 -3.12 -12.36 6.70
C GLY A 144 -2.37 -12.46 5.37
N GLU A 145 -1.83 -13.66 5.08
CA GLU A 145 -1.03 -13.90 3.89
C GLU A 145 -1.85 -13.76 2.59
N LEU A 146 -1.28 -13.05 1.61
CA LEU A 146 -1.88 -12.90 0.26
C LEU A 146 -1.32 -13.90 -0.75
N SER A 147 -0.22 -14.59 -0.44
CA SER A 147 0.47 -15.46 -1.39
C SER A 147 -0.43 -16.61 -1.86
N GLY A 148 -0.69 -16.68 -3.16
CA GLY A 148 -1.47 -17.77 -3.76
C GLY A 148 -2.99 -17.70 -3.50
N THR A 149 -3.51 -16.61 -2.96
CA THR A 149 -4.96 -16.44 -2.73
C THR A 149 -5.75 -16.11 -4.01
N GLY A 150 -5.05 -15.86 -5.11
CA GLY A 150 -5.63 -15.39 -6.37
C GLY A 150 -5.83 -13.87 -6.42
N VAL A 151 -6.01 -13.35 -7.65
CA VAL A 151 -6.12 -11.92 -7.94
C VAL A 151 -7.31 -11.27 -7.23
N GLY A 152 -8.47 -11.93 -7.22
CA GLY A 152 -9.70 -11.37 -6.66
C GLY A 152 -9.63 -11.13 -5.14
N TYR A 153 -9.15 -12.11 -4.38
CA TYR A 153 -8.98 -11.95 -2.93
C TYR A 153 -7.90 -10.94 -2.59
N ALA A 154 -6.72 -11.03 -3.23
CA ALA A 154 -5.60 -10.16 -2.94
C ALA A 154 -5.92 -8.69 -3.24
N SER A 155 -6.55 -8.41 -4.39
CA SER A 155 -6.98 -7.04 -4.73
C SER A 155 -8.05 -6.52 -3.77
N SER A 156 -9.01 -7.35 -3.35
CA SER A 156 -10.05 -6.98 -2.39
C SER A 156 -9.47 -6.65 -1.01
N ALA A 157 -8.50 -7.44 -0.55
CA ALA A 157 -7.83 -7.24 0.74
C ALA A 157 -7.08 -5.90 0.77
N VAL A 158 -6.25 -5.63 -0.24
CA VAL A 158 -5.51 -4.36 -0.33
C VAL A 158 -6.46 -3.18 -0.52
N SER A 159 -7.48 -3.30 -1.38
CA SER A 159 -8.49 -2.26 -1.60
C SER A 159 -9.29 -1.90 -0.35
N SER A 160 -9.62 -2.90 0.47
CA SER A 160 -10.32 -2.69 1.75
C SER A 160 -9.47 -1.87 2.72
N VAL A 161 -8.16 -2.13 2.78
CA VAL A 161 -7.21 -1.36 3.60
C VAL A 161 -7.05 0.05 3.06
N LEU A 162 -6.86 0.22 1.75
CA LEU A 162 -6.77 1.53 1.11
C LEU A 162 -8.01 2.40 1.40
N SER A 163 -9.18 1.77 1.36
CA SER A 163 -10.47 2.42 1.66
C SER A 163 -10.59 2.77 3.13
N ALA A 164 -10.20 1.87 4.04
CA ALA A 164 -10.20 2.11 5.49
C ALA A 164 -9.24 3.24 5.91
N LEU A 165 -8.10 3.35 5.23
CA LEU A 165 -7.15 4.45 5.40
C LEU A 165 -7.60 5.75 4.73
N GLY A 166 -8.67 5.72 3.91
CA GLY A 166 -9.17 6.88 3.18
C GLY A 166 -8.22 7.40 2.10
N ILE A 167 -7.24 6.61 1.69
CA ILE A 167 -6.19 7.03 0.76
C ILE A 167 -6.51 6.70 -0.69
N GLY A 168 -7.28 5.64 -0.94
CA GLY A 168 -7.68 5.25 -2.29
C GLY A 168 -8.66 4.07 -2.30
N SER A 169 -9.00 3.62 -3.49
CA SER A 169 -9.78 2.41 -3.74
C SER A 169 -9.31 1.81 -5.06
N ALA A 170 -9.40 0.49 -5.16
CA ALA A 170 -8.98 -0.22 -6.35
C ALA A 170 -9.77 -1.51 -6.57
N GLU A 171 -9.88 -1.92 -7.82
CA GLU A 171 -10.54 -3.15 -8.23
C GLU A 171 -9.67 -3.82 -9.30
N ALA A 172 -9.49 -5.13 -9.20
CA ALA A 172 -8.75 -5.90 -10.19
C ALA A 172 -9.57 -7.09 -10.67
N PHE A 173 -9.56 -7.31 -11.97
CA PHE A 173 -10.31 -8.37 -12.64
C PHE A 173 -9.40 -9.14 -13.57
N GLU A 174 -9.44 -10.46 -13.47
CA GLU A 174 -8.78 -11.33 -14.43
C GLU A 174 -9.71 -11.55 -15.63
N ARG A 175 -9.19 -11.32 -16.83
CA ARG A 175 -9.89 -11.49 -18.10
C ARG A 175 -9.79 -12.93 -18.59
N GLU A 176 -10.65 -13.30 -19.52
CA GLU A 176 -10.64 -14.63 -20.16
C GLU A 176 -9.32 -14.94 -20.89
N ASP A 177 -8.58 -13.92 -21.33
CA ASP A 177 -7.27 -14.05 -21.98
C ASP A 177 -6.09 -14.18 -20.99
N GLY A 178 -6.38 -14.24 -19.67
CA GLY A 178 -5.39 -14.36 -18.60
C GLY A 178 -4.72 -13.04 -18.18
N LYS A 179 -5.01 -11.93 -18.87
CA LYS A 179 -4.56 -10.59 -18.47
C LYS A 179 -5.37 -10.08 -17.28
N ILE A 180 -4.79 -9.15 -16.54
CA ILE A 180 -5.45 -8.55 -15.36
C ILE A 180 -5.69 -7.08 -15.65
N GLU A 181 -6.94 -6.64 -15.53
CA GLU A 181 -7.29 -5.22 -15.54
C GLU A 181 -7.35 -4.70 -14.11
N LEU A 182 -6.60 -3.65 -13.82
CA LEU A 182 -6.59 -2.96 -12.54
C LEU A 182 -7.16 -1.55 -12.74
N PHE A 183 -8.19 -1.21 -11.99
CA PHE A 183 -8.76 0.13 -11.90
C PHE A 183 -8.48 0.67 -10.51
N ALA A 184 -7.78 1.80 -10.41
CA ALA A 184 -7.44 2.34 -9.11
C ALA A 184 -7.40 3.86 -9.13
N LYS A 185 -7.75 4.46 -7.99
CA LYS A 185 -7.63 5.91 -7.79
C LYS A 185 -6.23 6.22 -7.26
N PRO A 186 -5.33 6.82 -8.05
CA PRO A 186 -3.99 7.15 -7.61
C PRO A 186 -3.97 8.27 -6.56
N MET A 187 -2.88 8.35 -5.82
CA MET A 187 -2.58 9.43 -4.89
C MET A 187 -1.85 10.60 -5.55
N CYS A 188 -0.83 10.34 -6.37
CA CYS A 188 -0.03 11.34 -7.09
C CYS A 188 -0.34 11.40 -8.60
N GLY A 189 -0.88 10.31 -9.18
CA GLY A 189 -1.29 10.24 -10.59
C GLY A 189 -0.26 9.51 -11.44
N ASP A 190 0.76 10.25 -11.87
CA ASP A 190 1.83 9.75 -12.75
C ASP A 190 3.20 10.04 -12.12
N PRO A 191 4.18 9.13 -12.28
CA PRO A 191 4.05 7.83 -12.90
C PRO A 191 3.36 6.81 -12.00
N PHE A 192 2.56 5.92 -12.59
CA PHE A 192 1.78 4.94 -11.82
C PHE A 192 2.63 4.01 -10.94
N TYR A 193 3.86 3.70 -11.36
CA TYR A 193 4.75 2.78 -10.64
C TYR A 193 5.42 3.44 -9.43
N ALA A 194 5.37 4.77 -9.32
CA ALA A 194 5.82 5.51 -8.15
C ALA A 194 4.71 5.80 -7.15
N ASP A 195 3.44 5.63 -7.56
CA ASP A 195 2.28 5.93 -6.74
C ASP A 195 2.07 4.87 -5.65
N PRO A 196 2.06 5.22 -4.36
CA PRO A 196 1.95 4.23 -3.28
C PRO A 196 0.71 3.35 -3.36
N VAL A 197 -0.42 3.88 -3.83
CA VAL A 197 -1.68 3.12 -3.96
C VAL A 197 -1.54 2.09 -5.08
N LEU A 198 -1.05 2.53 -6.24
CA LEU A 198 -0.87 1.65 -7.39
C LEU A 198 0.24 0.63 -7.16
N SER A 199 1.38 1.03 -6.60
CA SER A 199 2.47 0.10 -6.24
C SER A 199 2.02 -0.97 -5.26
N ALA A 200 1.22 -0.61 -4.24
CA ALA A 200 0.66 -1.58 -3.29
C ALA A 200 -0.30 -2.56 -3.97
N MET A 201 -1.17 -2.07 -4.84
CA MET A 201 -2.09 -2.92 -5.61
C MET A 201 -1.36 -3.85 -6.56
N LEU A 202 -0.40 -3.33 -7.32
CA LEU A 202 0.41 -4.12 -8.26
C LEU A 202 1.11 -5.26 -7.53
N LEU A 203 1.80 -4.96 -6.42
CA LEU A 203 2.52 -5.96 -5.65
C LEU A 203 1.56 -6.95 -4.97
N GLY A 204 0.44 -6.48 -4.41
CA GLY A 204 -0.58 -7.35 -3.84
C GLY A 204 -1.16 -8.34 -4.85
N ILE A 205 -1.42 -7.89 -6.08
CA ILE A 205 -1.88 -8.76 -7.18
C ILE A 205 -0.79 -9.77 -7.57
N ALA A 206 0.46 -9.33 -7.69
CA ALA A 206 1.58 -10.22 -7.98
C ALA A 206 1.76 -11.29 -6.90
N MET A 207 1.63 -10.93 -5.62
CA MET A 207 1.62 -11.88 -4.49
C MET A 207 0.43 -12.85 -4.57
N GLY A 208 -0.76 -12.32 -4.80
CA GLY A 208 -1.99 -13.10 -4.98
C GLY A 208 -1.86 -14.18 -6.05
N LYS A 209 -1.25 -13.82 -7.18
CA LYS A 209 -1.05 -14.73 -8.32
C LYS A 209 0.21 -15.59 -8.19
N GLY A 210 1.22 -15.15 -7.44
CA GLY A 210 2.51 -15.82 -7.34
C GLY A 210 3.38 -15.70 -8.61
N GLU A 211 3.12 -14.69 -9.43
CA GLU A 211 3.74 -14.54 -10.74
C GLU A 211 4.33 -13.13 -10.92
N VAL A 212 5.35 -13.06 -11.77
CA VAL A 212 5.91 -11.80 -12.25
C VAL A 212 4.92 -11.18 -13.23
N LEU A 213 4.61 -9.90 -13.07
CA LEU A 213 3.62 -9.19 -13.91
C LEU A 213 4.30 -8.07 -14.69
N ARG A 214 4.02 -7.96 -15.99
CA ARG A 214 4.41 -6.82 -16.82
C ARG A 214 3.25 -5.85 -16.95
N VAL A 215 3.51 -4.56 -16.84
CA VAL A 215 2.50 -3.54 -17.15
C VAL A 215 2.55 -3.26 -18.65
N GLU A 216 1.52 -3.73 -19.37
CA GLU A 216 1.44 -3.63 -20.83
C GLU A 216 0.97 -2.23 -21.26
N SER A 217 -0.03 -1.70 -20.57
CA SER A 217 -0.55 -0.36 -20.86
C SER A 217 -1.13 0.33 -19.63
N SER A 218 -1.14 1.65 -19.69
CA SER A 218 -1.76 2.53 -18.69
C SER A 218 -2.62 3.56 -19.40
N GLU A 219 -3.90 3.63 -19.03
CA GLU A 219 -4.85 4.62 -19.53
C GLU A 219 -5.45 5.39 -18.37
N ARG A 220 -5.53 6.71 -18.50
CA ARG A 220 -6.13 7.58 -17.48
C ARG A 220 -7.59 7.85 -17.82
N ALA A 221 -8.50 7.40 -16.96
CA ALA A 221 -9.92 7.60 -17.08
C ALA A 221 -10.44 8.46 -15.91
N ASN A 222 -10.51 9.78 -16.13
CA ASN A 222 -10.88 10.78 -15.12
C ASN A 222 -9.98 10.71 -13.87
N ASP A 223 -10.58 10.40 -12.73
CA ASP A 223 -9.95 10.25 -11.41
C ASP A 223 -9.27 8.87 -11.21
N HIS A 224 -9.37 7.97 -12.18
CA HIS A 224 -8.85 6.60 -12.09
C HIS A 224 -7.79 6.35 -13.15
N VAL A 225 -6.90 5.42 -12.85
CA VAL A 225 -5.94 4.83 -13.78
C VAL A 225 -6.37 3.39 -14.03
N LYS A 226 -6.48 3.04 -15.31
CA LYS A 226 -6.66 1.67 -15.78
C LYS A 226 -5.29 1.13 -16.19
N LEU A 227 -4.86 0.03 -15.59
CA LEU A 227 -3.65 -0.70 -15.96
C LEU A 227 -4.04 -2.07 -16.52
N ILE A 228 -3.35 -2.49 -17.58
CA ILE A 228 -3.42 -3.87 -18.08
C ILE A 228 -2.12 -4.57 -17.72
N LEU A 229 -2.23 -5.66 -16.97
CA LEU A 229 -1.11 -6.46 -16.52
C LEU A 229 -1.09 -7.79 -17.27
N GLU A 230 0.09 -8.15 -17.75
CA GLU A 230 0.35 -9.41 -18.42
C GLU A 230 1.20 -10.30 -17.50
N PRO A 231 0.73 -11.51 -17.18
CA PRO A 231 1.53 -12.44 -16.40
C PRO A 231 2.69 -13.01 -17.23
N LEU A 232 3.90 -12.93 -16.69
CA LEU A 232 5.11 -13.46 -17.30
C LEU A 232 5.46 -14.88 -16.79
N GLY A 233 4.71 -15.38 -15.82
CA GLY A 233 4.89 -16.67 -15.16
C GLY A 233 5.54 -16.56 -13.78
N GLY A 234 5.67 -17.72 -13.11
CA GLY A 234 6.23 -17.82 -11.77
C GLY A 234 7.71 -17.46 -11.68
N ILE A 235 8.17 -17.16 -10.45
CA ILE A 235 9.54 -16.75 -10.11
C ILE A 235 10.57 -17.78 -10.58
N GLU A 236 10.24 -19.07 -10.46
CA GLU A 236 11.04 -20.23 -10.88
C GLU A 236 11.52 -20.16 -12.34
N ARG A 237 10.76 -19.51 -13.23
CA ARG A 237 11.10 -19.37 -14.65
C ARG A 237 12.25 -18.39 -14.90
N TRP A 238 12.49 -17.49 -13.95
CA TRP A 238 13.36 -16.33 -14.10
C TRP A 238 14.57 -16.34 -13.16
N LEU A 239 14.72 -17.40 -12.36
CA LEU A 239 15.91 -17.72 -11.55
C LEU A 239 16.96 -18.44 -12.41
#